data_AF-A0A1Q6W894-F1
#
_entry.id   AF-A0A1Q6W894-F1
#
_cell.length_a   1.000
_cell.length_b   1.000
_cell.length_c   1.000
_cell.angle_alpha   90.00
_cell.angle_beta   90.00
_cell.angle_gamma   90.00
#
_symmetry.space_group_name_H-M   'P 1'
#
loop_
_entity.id
_entity.type
_entity.pdbx_description
1 polymer ?
#
loop_
_entity_poly.entity_id
_entity_poly.type
_entity_poly.pdbx_seq_one_letter_code
_entity_poly.pdbx_strand_id
1 'polypeptide(L)'
;MRKKALFWAGQTGGDLTQLSGLYDRMQNREMKEQLIFVYSQRHEAAAVDRLIQIAKSEQDKELRKKAIFWLGQSHDPRAAQVLLEIINQ
;
A
#
# COMPACT_ATOMS: atom_id res chain seq x y z
N MET A 1 -9.59 10.66 -15.74
CA MET A 1 -8.77 9.80 -16.62
C MET A 1 -7.60 9.12 -15.90
N ARG A 2 -6.69 9.86 -15.23
CA ARG A 2 -5.48 9.29 -14.58
C ARG A 2 -5.76 8.22 -13.51
N LYS A 3 -6.78 8.41 -12.66
CA LYS A 3 -7.19 7.40 -11.66
C LYS A 3 -7.63 6.08 -12.28
N LYS A 4 -8.46 6.15 -13.33
CA LYS A 4 -8.91 4.97 -14.07
C LYS A 4 -7.70 4.29 -14.74
N ALA A 5 -6.79 5.04 -15.36
CA ALA A 5 -5.59 4.47 -15.98
C ALA A 5 -4.68 3.76 -14.95
N LEU A 6 -4.50 4.33 -13.75
CA LEU A 6 -3.73 3.69 -12.68
C LEU A 6 -4.44 2.45 -12.11
N PHE A 7 -5.76 2.52 -11.93
CA PHE A 7 -6.57 1.38 -11.51
C PHE A 7 -6.45 0.22 -12.51
N TRP A 8 -6.57 0.51 -13.80
CA TRP A 8 -6.38 -0.48 -14.87
C TRP A 8 -4.94 -1.01 -14.89
N ALA A 9 -3.90 -0.17 -14.79
CA ALA A 9 -2.51 -0.64 -14.73
C ALA A 9 -2.22 -1.52 -13.50
N GLY A 10 -2.86 -1.23 -12.36
CA GLY A 10 -2.80 -2.06 -11.16
C GLY A 10 -3.52 -3.40 -11.33
N GLN A 11 -4.63 -3.42 -12.07
CA GLN A 11 -5.51 -4.58 -12.26
C GLN A 11 -5.08 -5.49 -13.42
N THR A 12 -4.43 -4.96 -14.46
CA THR A 12 -4.00 -5.72 -15.65
C THR A 12 -2.55 -6.19 -15.58
N GLY A 13 -1.93 -6.19 -14.40
CA GLY A 13 -0.61 -6.79 -14.19
C GLY A 13 0.60 -5.86 -14.33
N GLY A 14 0.47 -4.57 -13.99
CA GLY A 14 1.63 -3.69 -13.86
C GLY A 14 2.66 -4.27 -12.88
N ASP A 15 3.95 -4.18 -13.20
CA ASP A 15 5.01 -4.68 -12.33
C ASP A 15 4.98 -3.96 -10.97
N LEU A 16 4.95 -4.73 -9.87
CA LEU A 16 4.86 -4.20 -8.52
C LEU A 16 6.05 -3.30 -8.18
N THR A 17 7.24 -3.60 -8.75
CA THR A 17 8.44 -2.76 -8.60
C THR A 17 8.21 -1.37 -9.20
N GLN A 18 7.66 -1.32 -10.41
CA GLN A 18 7.30 -0.05 -11.06
C GLN A 18 6.25 0.72 -10.27
N LEU A 19 5.22 0.04 -9.76
CA LEU A 19 4.18 0.66 -8.92
C LEU A 19 4.75 1.20 -7.62
N SER A 20 5.70 0.50 -6.98
CA SER A 20 6.38 0.96 -5.77
C SER A 20 7.21 2.22 -6.04
N GLY A 21 8.02 2.20 -7.11
CA GLY A 21 8.75 3.39 -7.53
C GLY A 21 7.87 4.54 -8.00
N LEU A 22 6.64 4.27 -8.45
CA LEU A 22 5.64 5.31 -8.72
C LEU A 22 5.14 5.95 -7.42
N TYR A 23 4.85 5.15 -6.40
CA TYR A 23 4.42 5.65 -5.08
C TYR A 23 5.44 6.62 -4.48
N ASP A 24 6.72 6.27 -4.50
CA ASP A 24 7.79 7.06 -3.87
C ASP A 24 7.97 8.44 -4.51
N ARG A 25 7.76 8.54 -5.82
CA ARG A 25 7.93 9.80 -6.58
C ARG A 25 6.68 10.67 -6.61
N MET A 26 5.54 10.14 -6.17
CA MET A 26 4.23 10.76 -6.36
C MET A 26 3.91 11.73 -5.21
N GLN A 27 3.61 12.99 -5.53
CA GLN A 27 3.21 13.98 -4.52
C GLN A 27 1.69 14.05 -4.31
N ASN A 28 0.90 13.52 -5.25
CA ASN A 28 -0.55 13.57 -5.17
C ASN A 28 -1.07 12.52 -4.17
N ARG A 29 -1.58 12.98 -3.02
CA ARG A 29 -2.13 12.10 -1.96
C ARG A 29 -3.17 11.13 -2.49
N GLU A 30 -4.13 11.62 -3.26
CA GLU A 30 -5.22 10.78 -3.78
C GLU A 30 -4.71 9.65 -4.68
N MET A 31 -3.67 9.89 -5.48
CA MET A 31 -3.08 8.85 -6.30
C MET A 31 -2.25 7.86 -5.47
N LYS A 32 -1.57 8.31 -4.40
CA LYS A 32 -0.96 7.42 -3.41
C LYS A 32 -2.01 6.53 -2.72
N GLU A 33 -3.17 7.09 -2.37
CA GLU A 33 -4.29 6.31 -1.81
C GLU A 33 -4.75 5.20 -2.77
N GLN A 34 -4.81 5.49 -4.07
CA GLN A 34 -5.13 4.48 -5.09
C GLN A 34 -4.05 3.40 -5.20
N LEU A 35 -2.77 3.76 -5.10
CA LEU A 35 -1.67 2.77 -5.09
C LEU A 35 -1.74 1.86 -3.85
N ILE A 36 -2.05 2.41 -2.67
CA ILE A 36 -2.28 1.61 -1.45
C ILE A 36 -3.40 0.60 -1.68
N PHE A 37 -4.50 1.03 -2.28
CA PHE A 37 -5.59 0.14 -2.64
C PHE A 37 -5.15 -0.92 -3.66
N VAL A 38 -4.36 -0.56 -4.69
CA VAL A 38 -3.82 -1.55 -5.63
C VAL A 38 -2.98 -2.60 -4.91
N TYR A 39 -2.11 -2.21 -3.96
CA TYR A 39 -1.32 -3.16 -3.17
C TYR A 39 -2.20 -4.10 -2.35
N SER A 40 -3.31 -3.62 -1.78
CA SER A 40 -4.22 -4.48 -0.99
C SER A 40 -4.94 -5.53 -1.83
N GLN A 41 -5.09 -5.30 -3.13
CA GLN A 41 -5.72 -6.26 -4.05
C GLN A 41 -4.72 -7.29 -4.63
N ARG A 42 -3.42 -7.16 -4.34
CA ARG A 42 -2.38 -8.09 -4.82
C ARG A 42 -2.20 -9.25 -3.85
N HIS A 43 -1.98 -10.45 -4.39
CA HIS A 43 -1.73 -11.65 -3.60
C HIS A 43 -0.24 -11.93 -3.35
N GLU A 44 0.66 -11.17 -3.98
CA GLU A 44 2.10 -11.35 -3.87
C GLU A 44 2.62 -10.84 -2.51
N ALA A 45 3.55 -11.58 -1.88
CA ALA A 45 4.12 -11.21 -0.58
C ALA A 45 4.75 -9.80 -0.57
N ALA A 46 5.33 -9.39 -1.69
CA ALA A 46 5.95 -8.08 -1.86
C ALA A 46 4.93 -6.92 -1.77
N ALA A 47 3.65 -7.16 -2.07
CA ALA A 47 2.62 -6.13 -1.92
C ALA A 47 2.27 -5.89 -0.44
N VAL A 48 2.26 -6.97 0.35
CA VAL A 48 2.13 -6.89 1.81
C VAL A 48 3.36 -6.20 2.41
N ASP A 49 4.57 -6.52 1.96
CA ASP A 49 5.79 -5.82 2.38
C ASP A 49 5.69 -4.32 2.13
N ARG A 50 5.10 -3.94 1.00
CA ARG A 50 4.89 -2.54 0.66
C ARG A 50 3.88 -1.85 1.58
N LEU A 51 2.77 -2.52 1.90
CA LEU A 51 1.80 -2.01 2.89
C LEU A 51 2.43 -1.85 4.28
N ILE A 52 3.26 -2.80 4.71
CA ILE A 52 4.02 -2.74 5.96
C ILE A 52 4.94 -1.52 5.99
N GLN A 53 5.71 -1.28 4.93
CA GLN A 53 6.58 -0.12 4.81
C GLN A 53 5.79 1.19 4.95
N ILE A 54 4.70 1.33 4.20
CA ILE A 54 3.85 2.54 4.24
C ILE A 54 3.26 2.73 5.65
N ALA A 55 2.78 1.66 6.29
CA ALA A 55 2.25 1.73 7.65
C ALA A 55 3.30 2.20 8.68
N LYS A 56 4.57 1.84 8.50
CA LYS A 56 5.67 2.20 9.40
C LYS A 56 6.23 3.60 9.13
N SER A 57 6.40 4.03 7.87
CA SER A 57 7.21 5.21 7.53
C SER A 57 6.45 6.37 6.87
N GLU A 58 5.22 6.21 6.41
CA GLU A 58 4.53 7.25 5.62
C GLU A 58 4.16 8.48 6.45
N GLN A 59 4.69 9.65 6.10
CA GLN A 59 4.53 10.89 6.86
C GLN A 59 3.08 11.39 6.86
N ASP A 60 2.35 11.17 5.76
CA ASP A 60 0.92 11.51 5.71
C ASP A 60 0.12 10.52 6.56
N LYS A 61 -0.53 11.04 7.61
CA LYS A 61 -1.29 10.25 8.58
C LYS A 61 -2.46 9.49 7.95
N GLU A 62 -3.12 10.06 6.94
CA GLU A 62 -4.26 9.42 6.29
C GLU A 62 -3.79 8.26 5.40
N LEU A 63 -2.67 8.44 4.68
CA LEU A 63 -2.06 7.35 3.91
C LEU A 63 -1.59 6.21 4.81
N ARG A 64 -0.93 6.54 5.93
CA ARG A 64 -0.49 5.57 6.93
C ARG A 64 -1.67 4.77 7.50
N LYS A 65 -2.76 5.45 7.87
CA LYS A 65 -3.99 4.82 8.38
C LYS A 65 -4.60 3.86 7.35
N LYS A 66 -4.62 4.22 6.07
CA LYS A 66 -5.11 3.34 5.01
C LYS A 66 -4.25 2.09 4.86
N ALA A 67 -2.93 2.22 4.90
CA ALA A 67 -2.04 1.07 4.85
C ALA A 67 -2.25 0.13 6.04
N ILE A 68 -2.40 0.67 7.25
CA ILE A 68 -2.74 -0.10 8.47
C ILE A 68 -4.08 -0.83 8.31
N PHE A 69 -5.10 -0.14 7.82
CA PHE A 69 -6.43 -0.73 7.57
C PHE A 69 -6.33 -1.93 6.62
N TRP A 70 -5.69 -1.76 5.46
CA TRP A 70 -5.56 -2.83 4.49
C TRP A 70 -4.63 -3.95 4.95
N LEU A 71 -3.59 -3.65 5.73
CA LEU A 71 -2.74 -4.66 6.36
C LEU A 71 -3.56 -5.51 7.35
N GLY A 72 -4.46 -4.91 8.13
CA GLY A 72 -5.38 -5.65 9.01
C GLY A 72 -6.44 -6.48 8.27
N GLN A 73 -6.75 -6.14 7.01
CA GLN A 73 -7.59 -6.96 6.14
C GLN A 73 -6.79 -8.01 5.36
N SER A 74 -5.45 -7.92 5.37
CA SER A 74 -4.62 -8.93 4.76
C SER A 74 -4.69 -10.21 5.59
N HIS A 75 -4.76 -11.36 4.93
CA HIS A 75 -4.70 -12.67 5.58
C HIS A 75 -3.23 -13.12 5.80
N ASP A 76 -2.29 -12.18 5.72
CA ASP A 76 -0.86 -12.47 5.88
C ASP A 76 -0.52 -12.57 7.38
N PRO A 77 0.08 -13.68 7.84
CA PRO A 77 0.40 -13.86 9.26
C PRO A 77 1.35 -12.78 9.81
N ARG A 78 2.14 -12.12 8.95
CA ARG A 78 3.06 -11.04 9.35
C ARG A 78 2.33 -9.76 9.73
N ALA A 79 1.09 -9.57 9.24
CA ALA A 79 0.31 -8.37 9.51
C ALA A 79 0.05 -8.16 11.00
N ALA A 80 -0.33 -9.21 11.72
CA ALA A 80 -0.62 -9.13 13.16
C ALA A 80 0.60 -8.66 13.96
N GLN A 81 1.79 -9.22 13.67
CA GLN A 81 3.04 -8.84 14.33
C GLN A 81 3.38 -7.37 14.07
N VAL A 82 3.27 -6.91 12.82
CA VAL A 82 3.54 -5.51 12.46
C VAL A 82 2.56 -4.56 13.13
N LEU A 83 1.28 -4.90 13.19
CA LEU A 83 0.27 -4.07 13.85
C LEU A 83 0.53 -3.94 15.35
N LEU A 84 0.96 -5.01 16.02
CA LEU A 84 1.39 -4.98 17.42
C LEU A 84 2.61 -4.08 17.61
N GLU A 85 3.61 -4.16 16.73
CA GLU A 85 4.78 -3.27 16.77
C GLU A 85 4.41 -1.80 16.62
N ILE A 86 3.42 -1.47 15.78
CA ILE A 86 2.96 -0.10 15.57
C ILE A 86 2.22 0.45 16.81
N ILE A 87 1.47 -0.39 17.52
CA ILE A 87 0.73 0.00 18.72
C ILE A 87 1.66 0.25 19.92
N ASN A 88 2.77 -0.49 19.99
CA ASN A 88 3.71 -0.43 21.11
C ASN A 88 4.83 0.62 20.94
N GLN A 89 4.78 1.41 19.87
CA GLN A 89 5.68 2.55 19.63
C GLN A 89 5.06 3.85 20.16
#